data_AF-A0A6J0BAN4-F1
#
_entry.id   AF-A0A6J0BAN4-F1
#
_cell.length_a   1.000
_cell.length_b   1.000
_cell.length_c   1.000
_cell.angle_alpha   90.00
_cell.angle_beta   90.00
_cell.angle_gamma   90.00
#
_symmetry.space_group_name_H-M   'P 1'
#
loop_
_entity.id
_entity.type
_entity.pdbx_description
1 polymer ?
#
loop_
_entity_poly.entity_id
_entity_poly.type
_entity_poly.pdbx_seq_one_letter_code
_entity_poly.pdbx_strand_id
1 'polypeptide(L)'
;GGQWILTLVDYYGGTFTAIIVGVTEVTTIFWIYGLNNFLNDVEFMLGYRPGLYWRLCWLLITPLLMIIVLVYTFAVYEDVTYNDEYFPSAAYAFGWVIFSFGIIQLIFWICLALIKKRSSSIKLTFRRAFTPNRHWGPTDPKENQDWKAFCAERRQRSTGGLRNLFLG
;
A
#
# COMPACT_ATOMS: atom_id res chain seq x y z
N GLY A 1 28.06 -14.93 -18.60
CA GLY A 1 27.19 -14.25 -19.57
C GLY A 1 25.95 -13.63 -18.95
N GLY A 2 25.14 -14.39 -18.20
CA GLY A 2 23.82 -13.92 -17.73
C GLY A 2 23.77 -13.11 -16.43
N GLN A 3 24.82 -13.13 -15.60
CA GLN A 3 24.81 -12.41 -14.30
C GLN A 3 24.71 -10.90 -14.46
N TRP A 4 25.27 -10.37 -15.54
CA TRP A 4 25.22 -8.96 -15.90
C TRP A 4 23.80 -8.47 -16.18
N ILE A 5 23.02 -9.22 -16.98
CA ILE A 5 21.61 -8.88 -17.24
C ILE A 5 20.75 -9.07 -15.99
N LEU A 6 21.03 -10.10 -15.17
CA LEU A 6 20.31 -10.32 -13.92
C LEU A 6 20.49 -9.14 -12.95
N THR A 7 21.71 -8.62 -12.82
CA THR A 7 22.01 -7.47 -11.94
C THR A 7 21.24 -6.22 -12.38
N LEU A 8 21.20 -5.94 -13.68
CA LEU A 8 20.47 -4.79 -14.22
C LEU A 8 18.96 -4.90 -13.98
N VAL A 9 18.38 -6.07 -14.27
CA VAL A 9 16.94 -6.31 -14.10
C VAL A 9 16.55 -6.28 -12.63
N ASP A 10 17.36 -6.86 -11.75
CA ASP A 10 17.11 -6.85 -10.30
C ASP A 10 17.18 -5.43 -9.72
N TYR A 11 18.14 -4.62 -10.16
CA TYR A 11 18.28 -3.23 -9.70
C TYR A 11 17.08 -2.36 -10.12
N TYR A 12 16.78 -2.29 -11.43
CA TYR A 12 15.73 -1.41 -11.96
C TYR A 12 14.31 -1.98 -11.77
N GLY A 13 14.13 -3.29 -12.00
CA GLY A 13 12.82 -3.95 -12.00
C GLY A 13 12.42 -4.54 -10.66
N GLY A 14 13.39 -5.05 -9.89
CA GLY A 14 13.15 -5.63 -8.57
C GLY A 14 13.18 -4.57 -7.49
N THR A 15 14.38 -4.19 -7.07
CA THR A 15 14.62 -3.38 -5.88
C THR A 15 13.97 -1.99 -5.97
N PHE A 16 14.32 -1.20 -6.98
CA PHE A 16 13.87 0.19 -7.06
C PHE A 16 12.35 0.30 -7.27
N THR A 17 11.80 -0.51 -8.17
CA THR A 17 10.35 -0.58 -8.43
C THR A 17 9.58 -1.08 -7.20
N ALA A 18 10.03 -2.17 -6.55
CA ALA A 18 9.33 -2.75 -5.41
C ALA A 18 9.30 -1.82 -4.20
N ILE A 19 10.37 -1.05 -3.95
CA ILE A 19 10.40 -0.06 -2.86
C ILE A 19 9.32 1.01 -3.08
N ILE A 20 9.22 1.58 -4.28
CA ILE A 20 8.22 2.61 -4.58
C ILE A 20 6.78 2.06 -4.46
N VAL A 21 6.54 0.86 -5.00
CA VAL A 21 5.23 0.20 -4.90
C VAL A 21 4.89 -0.10 -3.44
N GLY A 22 5.81 -0.71 -2.69
CA GLY A 22 5.61 -1.08 -1.28
C GLY A 22 5.34 0.13 -0.37
N VAL A 23 6.08 1.24 -0.55
CA VAL A 23 5.82 2.48 0.19
C VAL A 23 4.43 3.01 -0.11
N THR A 24 4.03 2.98 -1.38
CA THR A 24 2.70 3.45 -1.83
C THR A 24 1.58 2.57 -1.27
N GLU A 25 1.76 1.25 -1.26
CA GLU A 25 0.79 0.29 -0.70
C GLU A 25 0.61 0.47 0.81
N VAL A 26 1.71 0.53 1.56
CA VAL A 26 1.70 0.73 3.02
C VAL A 26 1.03 2.05 3.38
N THR A 27 1.39 3.14 2.69
CA THR A 27 0.78 4.47 2.85
C THR A 27 -0.73 4.42 2.57
N THR A 28 -1.13 3.70 1.52
CA THR A 28 -2.54 3.54 1.14
C THR A 28 -3.33 2.77 2.19
N ILE A 29 -2.79 1.68 2.74
CA ILE A 29 -3.50 0.90 3.76
C ILE A 29 -3.68 1.72 5.05
N PHE A 30 -2.62 2.37 5.54
CA PHE A 30 -2.70 3.02 6.86
C PHE A 30 -3.39 4.39 6.86
N TRP A 31 -3.22 5.20 5.79
CA TRP A 31 -3.82 6.53 5.73
C TRP A 31 -5.08 6.63 4.87
N ILE A 32 -5.18 5.87 3.76
CA ILE A 32 -6.36 5.92 2.89
C ILE A 32 -7.46 4.97 3.39
N TYR A 33 -7.13 3.68 3.55
CA TYR A 33 -8.09 2.71 4.10
C TYR A 33 -8.35 2.96 5.59
N GLY A 34 -7.32 3.33 6.33
CA GLY A 34 -7.38 3.79 7.71
C GLY A 34 -7.16 2.68 8.72
N LEU A 35 -6.33 2.96 9.74
CA LEU A 35 -5.93 1.99 10.77
C LEU A 35 -7.11 1.30 11.46
N ASN A 36 -8.19 2.03 11.79
CA ASN A 36 -9.32 1.43 12.51
C ASN A 36 -10.04 0.37 11.69
N ASN A 37 -10.15 0.55 10.37
CA ASN A 37 -10.76 -0.44 9.49
C ASN A 37 -9.85 -1.68 9.40
N PHE A 38 -8.55 -1.45 9.20
CA PHE A 38 -7.55 -2.52 9.19
C PHE A 38 -7.54 -3.33 10.51
N LEU A 39 -7.62 -2.67 11.67
CA LEU A 39 -7.68 -3.35 12.96
C LEU A 39 -8.96 -4.18 13.14
N ASN A 40 -10.09 -3.74 12.59
CA ASN A 40 -11.33 -4.52 12.62
C ASN A 40 -11.18 -5.79 11.76
N ASP A 41 -10.55 -5.68 10.60
CA ASP A 41 -10.30 -6.83 9.73
C ASP A 41 -9.35 -7.85 10.39
N VAL A 42 -8.25 -7.37 10.98
CA VAL A 42 -7.28 -8.23 11.69
C VAL A 42 -7.93 -8.92 12.89
N GLU A 43 -8.76 -8.21 13.65
CA GLU A 43 -9.46 -8.80 14.79
C GLU A 43 -10.51 -9.83 14.36
N PHE A 44 -11.21 -9.59 13.25
CA PHE A 44 -12.13 -10.58 12.70
C PHE A 44 -11.39 -11.86 12.28
N MET A 45 -10.20 -11.73 11.68
CA MET A 45 -9.38 -12.86 11.25
C MET A 45 -8.73 -13.63 12.41
N LEU A 46 -8.26 -12.92 13.44
CA LEU A 46 -7.48 -13.52 14.53
C LEU A 46 -8.30 -13.79 15.80
N GLY A 47 -9.51 -13.23 15.90
CA GLY A 47 -10.37 -13.35 17.08
C GLY A 47 -9.96 -12.48 18.29
N TYR A 48 -8.86 -11.73 18.19
CA TYR A 48 -8.43 -10.79 19.24
C TYR A 48 -7.95 -9.47 18.64
N ARG A 49 -8.12 -8.38 19.40
CA ARG A 49 -7.71 -7.05 18.95
C ARG A 49 -6.23 -6.82 19.23
N PRO A 50 -5.41 -6.46 18.22
CA PRO A 50 -4.02 -6.08 18.45
C PRO A 50 -3.91 -4.93 19.46
N GLY A 51 -3.01 -5.11 20.43
CA GLY A 51 -2.72 -4.13 21.48
C GLY A 51 -2.07 -2.85 20.96
N LEU A 52 -1.86 -1.87 21.85
CA LEU A 52 -1.35 -0.54 21.48
C LEU A 52 0.03 -0.58 20.79
N TYR A 53 0.90 -1.51 21.19
CA TYR A 53 2.22 -1.71 20.57
C TYR A 53 2.10 -1.95 19.05
N TRP A 54 1.26 -2.91 18.65
CA TRP A 54 1.05 -3.23 17.23
C TRP A 54 0.41 -2.08 16.46
N ARG A 55 -0.50 -1.34 17.09
CA ARG A 55 -1.13 -0.17 16.48
C ARG A 55 -0.14 0.95 16.20
N LEU A 56 0.73 1.26 17.16
CA LEU A 56 1.78 2.28 16.98
C LEU A 56 2.81 1.84 15.93
N CYS A 57 3.17 0.56 15.94
CA CYS A 57 4.06 -0.01 14.94
C CYS A 57 3.51 0.22 13.52
N TRP A 58 2.26 -0.17 13.27
CA TRP A 58 1.63 -0.05 11.96
C TRP A 58 1.29 1.39 11.56
N LEU A 59 0.87 2.23 12.50
CA LEU A 59 0.46 3.60 12.20
C LEU A 59 1.65 4.54 11.96
N LEU A 60 2.74 4.35 12.72
CA LEU A 60 3.84 5.31 12.76
C LEU A 60 5.15 4.67 12.32
N ILE A 61 5.53 3.54 12.90
CA ILE A 61 6.87 2.97 12.68
C ILE A 61 7.03 2.44 11.26
N THR A 62 6.07 1.64 10.78
CA THR A 62 6.10 1.07 9.42
C THR A 62 6.14 2.14 8.33
N PRO A 63 5.22 3.13 8.28
CA PRO A 63 5.28 4.16 7.24
C PRO A 63 6.52 5.05 7.39
N LEU A 64 6.96 5.38 8.62
CA LEU A 64 8.18 6.16 8.83
C LEU A 64 9.41 5.44 8.28
N LEU A 65 9.57 4.15 8.61
CA LEU A 65 10.70 3.35 8.13
C LEU A 65 10.67 3.21 6.60
N MET A 66 9.49 3.03 6.00
CA MET A 66 9.34 2.98 4.55
C MET A 66 9.73 4.30 3.87
N ILE A 67 9.36 5.45 4.45
CA ILE A 67 9.78 6.76 3.94
C ILE A 67 11.30 6.94 4.07
N ILE A 68 11.89 6.51 5.19
CA ILE A 68 13.34 6.58 5.41
C ILE A 68 14.07 5.75 4.35
N VAL A 69 13.62 4.51 4.10
CA VAL A 69 14.20 3.64 3.06
C VAL A 69 14.07 4.28 1.68
N LEU A 70 12.92 4.88 1.36
CA LEU A 70 12.72 5.57 0.09
C LEU A 70 13.71 6.73 -0.08
N VAL A 71 13.83 7.61 0.93
CA VAL A 71 14.75 8.75 0.89
C VAL A 71 16.21 8.28 0.79
N TYR A 72 16.58 7.24 1.54
CA TYR A 72 17.91 6.64 1.46
C TYR A 72 18.19 6.10 0.05
N THR A 73 17.22 5.41 -0.55
CA THR A 73 17.35 4.86 -1.91
C THR A 73 17.57 5.97 -2.95
N PHE A 74 16.92 7.12 -2.80
CA PHE A 74 17.17 8.27 -3.68
C PHE A 74 18.50 8.98 -3.36
N ALA A 75 18.89 9.05 -2.10
CA ALA A 75 20.12 9.72 -1.68
C ALA A 75 21.39 8.96 -2.10
N VAL A 76 21.33 7.63 -2.13
CA VAL A 76 22.42 6.73 -2.55
C VAL A 76 22.16 6.18 -3.95
N TYR A 77 21.35 6.88 -4.76
CA TYR A 77 21.17 6.51 -6.16
C TYR A 77 22.50 6.68 -6.89
N GLU A 78 23.12 5.55 -7.25
CA GLU A 78 24.24 5.48 -8.17
C GLU A 78 23.84 4.66 -9.39
N ASP A 79 24.44 4.96 -10.53
CA ASP A 79 24.23 4.16 -11.73
C ASP A 79 24.82 2.76 -11.51
N VAL A 80 24.02 1.72 -11.80
CA VAL A 80 24.43 0.34 -11.56
C VAL A 80 25.69 0.02 -12.38
N THR A 81 26.75 -0.44 -11.72
CA THR A 81 27.99 -0.93 -12.34
C THR A 81 28.11 -2.43 -12.15
N TYR A 82 28.82 -3.11 -13.05
CA TYR A 82 29.08 -4.54 -12.94
C TYR A 82 30.58 -4.79 -13.09
N ASN A 83 31.23 -5.31 -12.03
CA ASN A 83 32.69 -5.43 -11.94
C ASN A 83 33.44 -4.10 -12.17
N ASP A 84 32.96 -3.00 -11.60
CA ASP A 84 33.52 -1.64 -11.77
C ASP A 84 33.52 -1.10 -13.22
N GLU A 85 32.86 -1.80 -14.14
CA GLU A 85 32.65 -1.34 -15.51
C GLU A 85 31.23 -0.75 -15.69
N TYR A 86 31.16 0.34 -16.43
CA TYR A 86 29.91 0.98 -16.80
C TYR A 86 29.16 0.14 -17.83
N PHE A 87 27.85 0.03 -17.64
CA PHE A 87 26.99 -0.57 -18.65
C PHE A 87 26.98 0.28 -19.94
N PRO A 88 26.87 -0.33 -21.12
CA PRO A 88 26.57 0.39 -22.36
C PRO A 88 25.25 1.14 -22.22
N SER A 89 25.15 2.31 -22.85
CA SER A 89 23.97 3.19 -22.80
C SER A 89 22.66 2.48 -23.14
N ALA A 90 22.70 1.50 -24.05
CA ALA A 90 21.54 0.67 -24.39
C ALA A 90 20.98 -0.09 -23.17
N ALA A 91 21.85 -0.62 -22.30
CA ALA A 91 21.42 -1.38 -21.14
C ALA A 91 20.75 -0.50 -20.08
N TYR A 92 21.23 0.73 -19.86
CA TYR A 92 20.52 1.71 -19.03
C TYR A 92 19.15 2.07 -19.62
N ALA A 93 19.05 2.24 -20.95
CA ALA A 93 17.75 2.47 -21.60
C ALA A 93 16.78 1.31 -21.36
N PHE A 94 17.24 0.06 -21.44
CA PHE A 94 16.43 -1.11 -21.08
C PHE A 94 16.02 -1.09 -19.59
N GLY A 95 16.93 -0.74 -18.68
CA GLY A 95 16.63 -0.59 -17.25
C GLY A 95 15.50 0.41 -16.98
N TRP A 96 15.56 1.59 -17.60
CA TRP A 96 14.52 2.61 -17.48
C TRP A 96 13.17 2.18 -18.07
N VAL A 97 13.17 1.39 -19.14
CA VAL A 97 11.93 0.82 -19.71
C VAL A 97 11.28 -0.16 -18.73
N ILE A 98 12.07 -1.04 -18.12
CA ILE A 98 11.58 -2.00 -17.11
C ILE A 98 11.00 -1.26 -15.91
N PHE A 99 11.75 -0.27 -15.40
CA PHE A 99 11.29 0.57 -14.30
C PHE A 99 9.97 1.29 -14.63
N SER A 100 9.90 1.92 -15.82
CA SER A 100 8.71 2.62 -16.28
C SER A 100 7.52 1.68 -16.40
N PHE A 101 7.73 0.44 -16.85
CA PHE A 101 6.69 -0.58 -16.92
C PHE A 101 6.15 -0.98 -15.53
N GLY A 102 7.01 -1.02 -14.52
CA GLY A 102 6.58 -1.24 -13.14
C GLY A 102 5.67 -0.12 -12.62
N ILE A 103 6.07 1.13 -12.84
CA ILE A 103 5.31 2.31 -12.35
C ILE A 103 4.04 2.56 -13.16
N ILE A 104 4.08 2.37 -14.49
CA ILE A 104 2.92 2.63 -15.36
C ILE A 104 1.75 1.71 -15.01
N GLN A 105 2.00 0.47 -14.57
CA GLN A 105 0.96 -0.44 -14.12
C GLN A 105 0.17 0.16 -12.95
N LEU A 106 0.87 0.72 -11.96
CA LEU A 106 0.23 1.35 -10.79
C LEU A 106 -0.61 2.56 -11.21
N ILE A 107 -0.05 3.45 -12.05
CA ILE A 107 -0.75 4.63 -12.55
C ILE A 107 -1.97 4.23 -13.39
N PHE A 108 -1.82 3.22 -14.25
CA PHE A 108 -2.88 2.71 -15.12
C PHE A 108 -4.10 2.22 -14.31
N TRP A 109 -3.88 1.40 -13.28
CA TRP A 109 -4.97 0.93 -12.41
C TRP A 109 -5.66 2.06 -11.65
N ILE A 110 -4.89 3.04 -11.16
CA ILE A 110 -5.46 4.24 -10.50
C ILE A 110 -6.30 5.06 -11.49
N CYS A 111 -5.79 5.30 -12.71
CA CYS A 111 -6.51 6.02 -13.76
C CYS A 111 -7.81 5.31 -14.15
N LEU A 112 -7.77 4.00 -14.36
CA LEU A 112 -8.98 3.22 -14.63
C LEU A 112 -9.99 3.30 -13.48
N ALA A 113 -9.52 3.21 -12.23
CA ALA A 113 -10.39 3.33 -11.06
C ALA A 113 -11.04 4.73 -10.98
N LEU A 114 -10.29 5.79 -11.31
CA LEU A 114 -10.81 7.16 -11.36
C LEU A 114 -11.83 7.36 -12.48
N ILE A 115 -11.58 6.81 -13.68
CA ILE A 115 -12.49 6.90 -14.83
C ILE A 115 -13.79 6.14 -14.53
N LYS A 116 -13.70 4.92 -13.99
CA LYS A 116 -14.88 4.10 -13.66
C LYS A 116 -15.75 4.71 -12.55
N LYS A 117 -15.14 5.42 -11.60
CA LYS A 117 -15.84 6.09 -10.49
C LYS A 117 -16.12 7.58 -10.76
N ARG A 118 -15.90 8.06 -11.99
CA ARG A 118 -16.04 9.46 -12.38
C ARG A 118 -17.46 9.97 -12.12
N SER A 119 -17.55 11.07 -11.38
CA SER A 119 -18.79 11.80 -11.13
C SER A 119 -18.61 13.27 -11.56
N SER A 120 -19.66 14.07 -11.48
CA SER A 120 -19.69 15.45 -12.02
C SER A 120 -18.63 16.40 -11.43
N SER A 121 -18.06 16.07 -10.26
CA SER A 121 -16.97 16.83 -9.63
C SER A 121 -15.70 16.00 -9.46
N ILE A 122 -14.55 16.58 -9.81
CA ILE A 122 -13.23 15.96 -9.72
C ILE A 122 -12.86 15.65 -8.27
N LYS A 123 -13.12 16.57 -7.32
CA LYS A 123 -12.88 16.36 -5.88
C LYS A 123 -13.71 15.19 -5.33
N LEU A 124 -14.97 15.09 -5.77
CA LEU A 124 -15.86 14.01 -5.38
C LEU A 124 -15.40 12.67 -5.98
N THR A 125 -14.87 12.69 -7.20
CA THR A 125 -14.31 11.52 -7.88
C THR A 125 -13.08 10.98 -7.14
N PHE A 126 -12.12 11.84 -6.79
CA PHE A 126 -10.97 11.43 -5.99
C PHE A 126 -11.38 10.88 -4.63
N ARG A 127 -12.29 11.57 -3.92
CA ARG A 127 -12.79 11.08 -2.63
C ARG A 127 -13.46 9.71 -2.74
N ARG A 128 -14.24 9.47 -3.80
CA ARG A 128 -14.88 8.17 -4.07
C ARG A 128 -13.91 7.09 -4.53
N ALA A 129 -12.84 7.47 -5.23
CA ALA A 129 -11.80 6.55 -5.66
C ALA A 129 -11.07 5.95 -4.46
N PHE A 130 -10.72 6.80 -3.49
CA PHE A 130 -10.00 6.43 -2.27
C PHE A 130 -10.90 5.93 -1.13
N THR A 131 -12.23 5.93 -1.27
CA THR A 131 -13.08 5.20 -0.32
C THR A 131 -13.06 3.69 -0.58
N PRO A 132 -13.03 2.87 0.49
CA PRO A 132 -13.11 1.42 0.37
C PRO A 132 -14.36 0.99 -0.40
N ASN A 133 -14.25 -0.14 -1.08
CA ASN A 133 -15.35 -0.65 -1.88
C ASN A 133 -16.54 -1.03 -0.98
N ARG A 134 -17.77 -0.67 -1.40
CA ARG A 134 -19.00 -0.99 -0.65
C ARG A 134 -19.27 -2.50 -0.56
N HIS A 135 -18.71 -3.28 -1.47
CA HIS A 135 -18.82 -4.74 -1.48
C HIS A 135 -17.61 -5.43 -0.85
N TRP A 136 -16.72 -4.69 -0.16
CA TRP A 136 -15.62 -5.30 0.57
C TRP A 136 -16.12 -6.30 1.63
N GLY A 137 -15.42 -7.42 1.74
CA GLY A 137 -15.66 -8.50 2.71
C GLY A 137 -15.12 -9.84 2.20
N PRO A 138 -15.09 -10.88 3.05
CA PRO A 138 -14.70 -12.25 2.68
C PRO A 138 -15.47 -12.78 1.45
N THR A 139 -14.85 -13.67 0.68
CA THR A 139 -15.47 -14.28 -0.51
C THR A 139 -16.60 -15.25 -0.14
N ASP A 140 -16.47 -15.97 0.99
CA ASP A 140 -17.52 -16.86 1.49
C ASP A 140 -18.74 -16.03 1.92
N PRO A 141 -19.94 -16.28 1.35
CA PRO A 141 -21.17 -15.61 1.75
C PRO A 141 -21.44 -15.66 3.25
N LYS A 142 -21.09 -16.75 3.94
CA LYS A 142 -21.34 -16.92 5.38
C LYS A 142 -20.41 -16.00 6.19
N GLU A 143 -19.11 -16.09 5.97
CA GLU A 143 -18.13 -15.24 6.64
C GLU A 143 -18.34 -13.74 6.32
N ASN A 144 -18.82 -13.42 5.12
CA ASN A 144 -19.15 -12.06 4.73
C ASN A 144 -20.31 -11.49 5.56
N GLN A 145 -21.33 -12.31 5.85
CA GLN A 145 -22.43 -11.92 6.74
C GLN A 145 -21.94 -11.73 8.18
N ASP A 146 -21.10 -12.64 8.66
CA ASP A 146 -20.52 -12.56 10.00
C ASP A 146 -19.62 -11.31 10.16
N TRP A 147 -18.79 -11.01 9.17
CA TRP A 147 -17.96 -9.79 9.14
C TRP A 147 -18.83 -8.52 9.11
N LYS A 148 -19.91 -8.51 8.33
CA LYS A 148 -20.86 -7.39 8.30
C LYS A 148 -21.57 -7.20 9.64
N ALA A 149 -21.98 -8.28 10.29
CA ALA A 149 -22.60 -8.26 11.61
C ALA A 149 -21.61 -7.72 12.67
N PHE A 150 -20.37 -8.21 12.67
CA PHE A 150 -19.29 -7.72 13.53
C PHE A 150 -19.02 -6.22 13.33
N CYS A 151 -18.91 -5.78 12.07
CA CYS A 151 -18.71 -4.36 11.75
C CYS A 151 -19.90 -3.49 12.20
N ALA A 152 -21.15 -3.98 12.04
CA ALA A 152 -22.35 -3.27 12.46
C ALA A 152 -22.41 -3.12 14.00
N GLU A 153 -22.13 -4.19 14.73
CA GLU A 153 -22.07 -4.18 16.20
C GLU A 153 -21.00 -3.20 16.71
N ARG A 154 -19.81 -3.24 16.11
CA ARG A 154 -18.70 -2.31 16.41
C ARG A 154 -19.09 -0.86 16.22
N ARG A 155 -19.78 -0.55 15.12
CA ARG A 155 -20.22 0.81 14.80
C ARG A 155 -21.23 1.32 15.82
N GLN A 156 -22.13 0.46 16.31
CA GLN A 156 -23.06 0.79 17.39
C GLN A 156 -22.32 1.03 18.72
N ARG A 157 -21.39 0.15 19.12
CA ARG A 157 -20.57 0.32 20.33
C ARG A 157 -19.77 1.64 20.32
N SER A 158 -19.21 2.02 19.17
CA SER A 158 -18.47 3.29 19.03
C SER A 158 -19.36 4.54 19.12
N THR A 159 -20.64 4.44 18.78
CA THR A 159 -21.59 5.56 18.85
C THR A 159 -22.15 5.72 20.28
N GLY A 160 -22.04 4.68 21.11
CA GLY A 160 -22.53 4.62 22.48
C GLY A 160 -21.65 5.24 23.58
N GLY A 161 -20.46 5.77 23.30
CA GLY A 161 -19.73 6.50 24.33
C GLY A 161 -18.25 6.78 24.07
N LEU A 162 -17.93 8.07 23.88
CA LEU A 162 -16.60 8.66 24.05
C LEU A 162 -16.00 8.45 25.46
N ARG A 163 -16.82 8.04 26.44
CA ARG A 163 -16.40 7.83 27.84
C ARG A 163 -15.64 6.52 28.09
N ASN A 164 -15.82 5.49 27.27
CA ASN A 164 -15.23 4.16 27.52
C ASN A 164 -13.91 3.93 26.77
N LEU A 165 -13.49 4.85 25.89
CA LEU A 165 -12.24 4.71 25.11
C LEU A 165 -11.00 5.17 25.90
N PHE A 166 -11.17 5.90 27.02
CA PHE A 166 -10.08 6.43 27.83
C PHE A 166 -9.95 5.78 29.23
N LEU A 167 -10.84 4.85 29.60
CA LEU A 167 -10.89 4.25 30.94
C LEU A 167 -11.11 2.73 30.93
N GLY A 168 -10.52 2.02 29.97
CA GLY A 168 -10.58 0.55 29.89
C GLY A 168 -9.30 -0.05 29.35
#